data_AF-A0A6C0DX18-F1
#
_entry.id   AF-A0A6C0DX18-F1
#
_cell.length_a   1.000
_cell.length_b   1.000
_cell.length_c   1.000
_cell.angle_alpha   90.00
_cell.angle_beta   90.00
_cell.angle_gamma   90.00
#
_symmetry.space_group_name_H-M   'P 1'
#
loop_
_entity.id
_entity.type
_entity.pdbx_description
1 polymer ?
#
loop_
_entity_poly.entity_id
_entity_poly.type
_entity_poly.pdbx_seq_one_letter_code
_entity_poly.pdbx_strand_id
1 'polypeptide(L)' 'MKRVQFNIDNISIIETYSSDEYDRSQIDSILYLKCYNRISHIQWQKEKEQLYEYKTKEMIVHKQSIKNSTF' A
#
# COMPACT_ATOMS: atom_id res chain seq x y z
N MET A 1 32.35 -2.24 17.68
CA MET A 1 31.04 -2.57 17.07
C MET A 1 29.96 -1.93 17.92
N LYS A 2 29.19 -0.96 17.41
CA LYS A 2 28.14 -0.30 18.21
C LYS A 2 26.90 -1.20 18.24
N ARG A 3 26.36 -1.44 19.44
CA ARG A 3 25.16 -2.26 19.65
C ARG A 3 24.11 -1.37 20.29
N VAL A 4 22.94 -1.26 19.65
CA VAL A 4 21.82 -0.47 20.16
C VAL A 4 21.11 -1.30 21.23
N GLN A 5 20.82 -0.69 22.37
CA GLN A 5 19.99 -1.25 23.43
C GLN A 5 18.92 -0.23 23.78
N PHE A 6 17.68 -0.69 23.88
CA PHE A 6 16.53 0.15 24.24
C PHE A 6 16.33 0.07 25.75
N ASN A 7 16.15 1.23 26.38
CA ASN A 7 15.80 1.30 27.79
C ASN A 7 14.28 1.13 27.94
N ILE A 8 13.88 0.02 28.54
CA ILE A 8 12.48 -0.38 28.72
C ILE A 8 11.85 0.35 29.92
N ASP A 9 12.67 0.86 30.84
CA ASP A 9 12.23 1.54 32.06
C ASP A 9 11.62 2.93 31.77
N ASN A 10 11.81 3.45 30.55
CA ASN A 10 11.33 4.75 30.09
C ASN A 10 10.20 4.65 29.05
N ILE A 11 9.45 3.54 29.00
CA ILE A 11 8.28 3.44 28.11
C ILE A 11 7.15 4.28 28.70
N SER A 12 6.79 5.36 28.01
CA SER A 12 5.59 6.15 28.30
C SER A 12 4.42 5.71 27.41
N ILE A 13 3.24 5.55 28.01
CA ILE A 13 1.98 5.39 27.28
C ILE A 13 1.39 6.79 27.15
N ILE A 14 1.20 7.26 25.92
CA ILE A 14 0.60 8.55 25.62
C ILE A 14 -0.82 8.28 25.13
N GLU A 15 -1.82 9.00 25.66
CA GLU A 15 -3.16 8.95 25.10
C GLU A 15 -3.14 9.50 23.68
N THR A 16 -3.59 8.69 22.73
CA THR A 16 -3.73 9.05 21.32
C THR A 16 -5.15 8.75 20.89
N TYR A 17 -5.50 9.21 19.70
CA TYR A 17 -6.83 9.03 19.12
C TYR A 17 -7.34 7.58 19.26
N SER A 18 -8.49 7.43 19.93
CA SER A 18 -9.13 6.14 20.17
C SER A 18 -9.45 5.41 18.86
N SER A 19 -9.63 4.09 18.92
CA SER A 19 -10.13 3.29 17.79
C SER A 19 -11.45 3.79 17.22
N ASP A 20 -12.21 4.54 18.03
CA ASP A 20 -13.60 4.89 17.76
C ASP A 20 -13.75 6.33 17.27
N GLU A 21 -12.66 7.11 17.22
CA GLU A 21 -12.71 8.52 16.82
C GLU A 21 -12.89 8.72 15.32
N TYR A 22 -12.59 7.71 14.51
CA TYR A 22 -12.85 7.73 13.07
C TYR A 22 -13.03 6.30 12.54
N ASP A 23 -13.75 6.18 11.43
CA ASP A 23 -13.97 4.90 10.78
C ASP A 23 -12.65 4.34 10.23
N ARG A 24 -12.24 3.19 10.77
CA ARG A 24 -11.08 2.40 10.32
C ARG A 24 -11.49 1.24 9.41
N SER A 25 -12.72 1.24 8.90
CA SER A 25 -13.16 0.29 7.90
C SER A 25 -12.15 0.25 6.76
N GLN A 26 -11.89 -0.96 6.27
CA GLN A 26 -10.92 -1.13 5.20
C GLN A 26 -11.43 -0.41 3.96
N ILE A 27 -10.58 0.45 3.41
CA ILE A 27 -10.74 0.94 2.05
C ILE A 27 -10.82 -0.30 1.16
N ASP A 28 -11.84 -0.35 0.30
CA ASP A 28 -12.02 -1.40 -0.72
C ASP A 28 -10.85 -1.34 -1.72
N SER A 29 -9.73 -1.89 -1.29
CA SER A 29 -8.51 -1.97 -2.07
C SER A 29 -8.63 -3.14 -3.02
N ILE A 30 -8.37 -2.90 -4.31
CA ILE A 30 -8.34 -3.97 -5.30
C ILE A 30 -7.36 -5.09 -4.93
N LEU A 31 -6.27 -4.76 -4.25
CA LEU A 31 -5.30 -5.72 -3.73
C LEU A 31 -5.89 -6.56 -2.60
N TYR A 32 -6.63 -5.92 -1.68
CA TYR A 32 -7.35 -6.65 -0.63
C TYR A 32 -8.37 -7.60 -1.25
N LEU A 33 -9.21 -7.09 -2.15
CA LEU A 33 -10.21 -7.91 -2.83
C LEU A 33 -9.56 -9.08 -3.58
N LYS A 34 -8.40 -8.85 -4.20
CA LYS A 34 -7.64 -9.91 -4.88
C LYS A 34 -7.09 -10.96 -3.92
N CYS A 35 -6.44 -10.55 -2.83
CA CYS A 35 -5.82 -11.45 -1.84
C CYS A 35 -6.83 -12.37 -1.17
N TYR A 36 -8.06 -11.89 -0.97
CA TYR A 36 -9.14 -12.66 -0.35
C TYR A 36 -10.09 -13.30 -1.37
N ASN A 37 -9.70 -13.38 -2.66
CA ASN A 37 -10.49 -13.97 -3.74
C ASN A 37 -11.92 -13.40 -3.87
N ARG A 38 -12.09 -12.13 -3.52
CA ARG A 38 -13.37 -11.40 -3.59
C ARG A 38 -13.62 -10.71 -4.93
N ILE A 39 -12.68 -10.83 -5.88
CA ILE A 39 -12.85 -10.40 -7.26
C ILE A 39 -12.61 -11.56 -8.22
N SER A 40 -13.33 -11.56 -9.33
CA SER A 40 -13.14 -12.54 -10.40
C SER A 40 -11.78 -12.36 -11.09
N HIS A 41 -11.33 -13.42 -11.77
CA HIS A 41 -10.13 -13.36 -12.60
C HIS A 41 -10.26 -12.28 -13.69
N ILE A 42 -11.43 -12.17 -14.31
CA ILE A 42 -11.70 -11.20 -15.38
C ILE A 42 -11.58 -9.76 -14.85
N GLN A 43 -12.19 -9.47 -13.69
CA GLN A 43 -12.05 -8.17 -13.04
C GLN A 43 -10.59 -7.86 -12.73
N TRP A 44 -9.85 -8.82 -12.18
CA TRP A 44 -8.43 -8.63 -11.89
C TRP A 44 -7.60 -8.32 -13.14
N GLN A 45 -7.86 -8.99 -14.27
CA GLN A 45 -7.16 -8.69 -15.52
C GLN A 45 -7.47 -7.28 -16.02
N LYS A 46 -8.73 -6.86 -15.97
CA LYS A 46 -9.15 -5.52 -16.36
C LYS A 46 -8.40 -4.44 -15.57
N GLU A 47 -8.29 -4.60 -14.26
CA GLU A 47 -7.58 -3.66 -13.38
C GLU A 47 -6.07 -3.61 -13.70
N LYS A 48 -5.46 -4.76 -14.02
CA LYS A 48 -4.06 -4.80 -14.46
C LYS A 48 -3.85 -4.09 -15.80
N GLU A 49 -4.76 -4.26 -16.75
CA GLU A 49 -4.69 -3.60 -18.06
C GLU A 49 -4.81 -2.08 -17.93
N GLN A 50 -5.76 -1.61 -17.13
CA GLN A 50 -5.92 -0.18 -16.85
C GLN A 50 -4.68 0.42 -16.18
N LEU A 51 -4.12 -0.28 -15.19
CA LEU A 51 -2.90 0.17 -14.52
C LEU A 51 -1.70 0.20 -15.48
N TYR A 52 -1.59 -0.78 -16.37
CA TYR A 52 -0.55 -0.81 -17.39
C TYR A 52 -0.68 0.39 -18.34
N GLU A 53 -1.89 0.68 -18.81
CA GLU A 53 -2.17 1.82 -19.69
C GLU A 53 -1.82 3.15 -19.02
N TYR A 54 -2.27 3.36 -17.78
CA TYR A 54 -1.94 4.54 -16.99
C TYR A 54 -0.42 4.72 -16.87
N LYS A 55 0.30 3.64 -16.50
CA LYS A 55 1.75 3.68 -16.30
C LYS A 55 2.54 3.99 -17.58
N THR A 56 2.02 3.62 -18.74
CA THR A 56 2.70 3.84 -20.03
C THR A 56 2.34 5.17 -20.68
N LYS A 57 1.09 5.64 -20.51
CA LYS A 57 0.58 6.80 -21.24
C LYS A 57 0.50 8.08 -20.40
N GLU A 58 0.25 7.96 -19.11
CA GLU A 58 -0.10 9.10 -18.26
C GLU A 58 0.90 9.35 -17.13
N MET A 59 1.46 8.30 -16.53
CA MET A 59 2.36 8.42 -15.39
C MET A 59 3.70 9.04 -15.79
N ILE A 60 3.98 10.25 -15.27
CA ILE A 60 5.25 10.93 -15.48
C ILE A 60 6.34 10.17 -14.69
N VAL A 61 7.38 9.72 -15.40
CA VAL A 61 8.53 9.02 -14.79
C VAL A 61 9.82 9.67 -15.24
N HIS A 62 10.77 9.78 -14.31
CA HIS A 62 12.13 10.22 -14.64
C HIS A 62 12.78 9.26 -15.65
N LYS A 63 13.46 9.80 -16.67
CA LYS A 63 14.02 9.03 -17.80
C LYS A 63 14.88 7.83 -17.37
N GLN A 64 15.66 7.98 -16.30
CA GLN A 64 16.52 6.91 -15.79
C GLN A 64 15.75 5.80 -15.07
N SER A 65 14.51 6.06 -14.65
CA SER A 65 13.66 5.16 -13.88
C SER A 65 12.61 4.46 -14.73
N ILE A 66 12.56 4.69 -16.05
CA ILE A 66 11.56 4.09 -16.97
C ILE A 66 11.56 2.55 -16.87
N LYS A 67 12.74 1.94 -16.69
CA LYS A 67 12.87 0.48 -16.52
C LYS A 67 12.29 -0.06 -15.21
N ASN A 68 12.06 0.81 -14.23
CA ASN A 68 11.44 0.45 -12.95
C ASN A 68 9.90 0.59 -13.02
N SER A 69 9.36 1.17 -14.11
CA SER A 69 7.94 1.44 -14.28
C SER A 69 7.16 0.24 -14.84
N THR A 70 7.85 -0.73 -15.44
CA THR A 70 7.24 -1.92 -16.04
C THR A 70 6.88 -2.95 -14.97
N PHE A 71 5.64 -3.46 -15.04
CA PHE A 71 5.20 -4.66 -14.31
C PHE A 71 5.61 -5.92 -15.05
#